data_AF-A0A7S0FVV2-F1
#
_entry.id   AF-A0A7S0FVV2-F1
#
_cell.length_a   1.000
_cell.length_b   1.000
_cell.length_c   1.000
_cell.angle_alpha   90.00
_cell.angle_beta   90.00
_cell.angle_gamma   90.00
#
_symmetry.space_group_name_H-M   'P 1'
#
loop_
_entity.id
_entity.type
_entity.pdbx_description
1 polymer ?
#
loop_
_entity_poly.entity_id
_entity_poly.type
_entity_poly.pdbx_seq_one_letter_code
_entity_poly.pdbx_strand_id
1 'polypeptide(L)'
;NEPENVFSGTFDGHMLLFVNSERSNVVLVYDVDDPSSPELLQVLPAGVGPEGGIAIPSRDLAVVASENDNRGDKIRASLSIYKRAEGKASYPSLVSAKRDDGTPIPFSGLSGLAAGAGTTLFSIEDSAYMKSRIFEI
;
A
#
# COMPACT_ATOMS: atom_id res chain seq x y z
N ASN A 1 -8.59 -8.57 12.13
CA ASN A 1 -7.84 -8.98 10.93
C ASN A 1 -8.47 -10.28 10.47
N GLU A 2 -8.82 -10.36 9.20
CA GLU A 2 -9.43 -11.53 8.55
C GLU A 2 -8.55 -11.87 7.34
N PRO A 3 -7.79 -12.99 7.39
CA PRO A 3 -7.06 -13.48 6.22
C PRO A 3 -8.05 -14.06 5.21
N GLU A 4 -8.10 -13.50 4.02
CA GLU A 4 -9.07 -13.92 2.98
C GLU A 4 -8.45 -14.90 1.99
N ASN A 5 -7.26 -14.59 1.52
CA ASN A 5 -6.56 -15.40 0.53
C ASN A 5 -5.06 -15.40 0.78
N VAL A 6 -4.41 -16.46 0.30
CA VAL A 6 -2.96 -16.62 0.30
C VAL A 6 -2.48 -17.00 -1.08
N PHE A 7 -1.35 -16.42 -1.49
CA PHE A 7 -0.65 -16.81 -2.72
C PHE A 7 0.85 -16.73 -2.49
N SER A 8 1.63 -17.42 -3.31
CA SER A 8 3.08 -17.49 -3.13
C SER A 8 3.84 -17.41 -4.44
N GLY A 9 5.14 -17.13 -4.33
CA GLY A 9 6.06 -17.16 -5.46
C GLY A 9 7.50 -17.17 -4.97
N THR A 10 8.39 -17.76 -5.76
CA THR A 10 9.83 -17.77 -5.47
C THR A 10 10.48 -16.52 -6.05
N PHE A 11 10.92 -15.60 -5.21
CA PHE A 11 11.62 -14.38 -5.61
C PHE A 11 13.07 -14.49 -5.18
N ASP A 12 14.00 -14.41 -6.14
CA ASP A 12 15.44 -14.45 -5.86
C ASP A 12 15.87 -15.68 -5.01
N GLY A 13 15.24 -16.83 -5.28
CA GLY A 13 15.49 -18.08 -4.55
C GLY A 13 14.68 -18.26 -3.26
N HIS A 14 14.05 -17.22 -2.74
CA HIS A 14 13.25 -17.28 -1.51
C HIS A 14 11.78 -17.52 -1.81
N MET A 15 11.14 -18.47 -1.12
CA MET A 15 9.71 -18.69 -1.18
C MET A 15 9.00 -17.62 -0.36
N LEU A 16 8.31 -16.70 -1.02
CA LEU A 16 7.51 -15.67 -0.35
C LEU A 16 6.04 -16.06 -0.34
N LEU A 17 5.40 -15.91 0.81
CA LEU A 17 3.96 -16.05 1.01
C LEU A 17 3.33 -14.69 1.22
N PHE A 18 2.26 -14.41 0.48
CA PHE A 18 1.46 -13.20 0.57
C PHE A 18 0.11 -13.55 1.17
N VAL A 19 -0.28 -12.84 2.23
CA VAL A 19 -1.56 -13.02 2.92
C VAL A 19 -2.38 -11.76 2.75
N ASN A 20 -3.49 -11.84 2.03
CA ASN A 20 -4.44 -10.76 1.88
C ASN A 20 -5.24 -10.62 3.19
N SER A 21 -5.11 -9.47 3.84
CA SER A 21 -5.83 -9.15 5.07
C SER A 21 -6.98 -8.20 4.75
N GLU A 22 -8.15 -8.78 4.50
CA GLU A 22 -9.32 -8.09 3.95
C GLU A 22 -9.71 -6.90 4.84
N ARG A 23 -10.04 -7.17 6.10
CA ARG A 23 -10.50 -6.14 7.05
C ARG A 23 -9.45 -5.10 7.43
N SER A 24 -8.17 -5.36 7.14
CA SER A 24 -7.09 -4.40 7.43
C SER A 24 -6.62 -3.66 6.17
N ASN A 25 -7.14 -4.01 4.98
CA ASN A 25 -6.76 -3.42 3.69
C ASN A 25 -5.24 -3.45 3.46
N VAL A 26 -4.59 -4.56 3.82
CA VAL A 26 -3.15 -4.77 3.65
C VAL A 26 -2.83 -6.16 3.14
N VAL A 27 -1.62 -6.33 2.61
CA VAL A 27 -1.03 -7.64 2.29
C VAL A 27 0.16 -7.85 3.19
N LEU A 28 0.19 -8.97 3.90
CA LEU A 28 1.35 -9.38 4.71
C LEU A 28 2.27 -10.24 3.84
N VAL A 29 3.56 -9.96 3.87
CA VAL A 29 4.58 -10.71 3.13
C VAL A 29 5.44 -11.46 4.12
N TYR A 30 5.49 -12.77 3.98
CA TYR A 30 6.31 -13.66 4.78
C TYR A 30 7.38 -14.32 3.92
N ASP A 31 8.58 -14.48 4.46
CA ASP A 31 9.52 -15.52 4.03
C ASP A 31 9.04 -16.85 4.63
N VAL A 32 8.94 -17.88 3.80
CA VAL A 32 8.52 -19.22 4.21
C VAL A 32 9.46 -20.30 3.68
N ASP A 33 10.74 -19.99 3.49
CA ASP A 33 11.76 -20.99 3.17
C ASP A 33 11.82 -22.13 4.22
N ASP A 34 11.56 -21.80 5.50
CA ASP A 34 11.16 -22.76 6.54
C ASP A 34 9.66 -22.57 6.88
N PRO A 35 8.76 -23.43 6.35
CA PRO A 35 7.33 -23.34 6.64
C PRO A 35 6.97 -23.53 8.11
N SER A 36 7.86 -24.10 8.93
CA SER A 36 7.64 -24.25 10.37
C SER A 36 7.98 -22.98 11.17
N SER A 37 8.69 -22.03 10.55
CA SER A 37 9.09 -20.76 11.15
C SER A 37 8.96 -19.60 10.15
N PRO A 38 7.73 -19.24 9.73
CA PRO A 38 7.52 -18.15 8.78
C PRO A 38 7.95 -16.80 9.36
N GLU A 39 8.72 -16.03 8.61
CA GLU A 39 9.24 -14.73 9.03
C GLU A 39 8.48 -13.59 8.33
N LEU A 40 7.85 -12.70 9.10
CA LEU A 40 7.19 -11.52 8.53
C LEU A 40 8.24 -10.54 7.99
N LEU A 41 8.26 -10.31 6.68
CA LEU A 41 9.18 -9.38 6.02
C LEU A 41 8.62 -7.96 5.94
N GLN A 42 7.36 -7.82 5.51
CA GLN A 42 6.77 -6.52 5.21
C GLN A 42 5.25 -6.55 5.25
N VAL A 43 4.65 -5.38 5.52
CA VAL A 43 3.23 -5.10 5.28
C VAL A 43 3.12 -4.16 4.09
N LEU A 44 2.24 -4.46 3.14
CA LEU A 44 2.00 -3.68 1.93
C LEU A 44 0.60 -3.06 1.97
N PRO A 45 0.43 -1.78 1.58
CA PRO A 45 -0.88 -1.15 1.51
C PRO A 45 -1.69 -1.71 0.34
N ALA A 46 -2.96 -2.06 0.57
CA ALA A 46 -3.88 -2.48 -0.48
C ALA A 46 -5.12 -1.56 -0.54
N GLY A 47 -5.94 -1.73 -1.58
CA GLY A 47 -7.28 -1.15 -1.62
C GLY A 47 -8.23 -1.82 -0.63
N VAL A 48 -9.51 -1.42 -0.64
CA VAL A 48 -10.51 -1.98 0.28
C VAL A 48 -10.89 -3.40 -0.13
N GLY A 49 -10.85 -4.34 0.82
CA GLY A 49 -11.17 -5.75 0.57
C GLY A 49 -10.23 -6.42 -0.43
N PRO A 50 -8.92 -6.55 -0.12
CA PRO A 50 -8.00 -7.36 -0.91
C PRO A 50 -8.39 -8.86 -0.80
N GLU A 51 -8.63 -9.51 -1.94
CA GLU A 51 -9.05 -10.91 -1.98
C GLU A 51 -8.28 -11.70 -3.05
N GLY A 52 -8.21 -11.19 -4.28
CA GLY A 52 -7.44 -11.82 -5.36
C GLY A 52 -5.95 -11.50 -5.27
N GLY A 53 -5.09 -12.45 -5.63
CA GLY A 53 -3.64 -12.23 -5.66
C GLY A 53 -2.90 -13.14 -6.62
N ILE A 54 -1.83 -12.62 -7.23
CA ILE A 54 -0.91 -13.40 -8.07
C ILE A 54 0.53 -12.90 -7.92
N ALA A 55 1.47 -13.83 -7.76
CA ALA A 55 2.89 -13.56 -7.87
C ALA A 55 3.35 -13.73 -9.31
N ILE A 56 4.20 -12.83 -9.78
CA ILE A 56 4.82 -12.84 -11.12
C ILE A 56 6.34 -12.72 -10.94
N PRO A 57 7.03 -13.78 -10.48
CA PRO A 57 8.46 -13.69 -10.14
C PRO A 57 9.36 -13.29 -11.31
N SER A 58 9.01 -13.70 -12.53
CA SER A 58 9.76 -13.32 -13.75
C SER A 58 9.84 -11.80 -14.00
N ARG A 59 9.05 -11.01 -13.27
CA ARG A 59 9.03 -9.55 -13.35
C ARG A 59 9.28 -8.87 -12.00
N ASP A 60 9.60 -9.65 -10.96
CA ASP A 60 9.66 -9.18 -9.58
C ASP A 60 8.35 -8.52 -9.10
N LEU A 61 7.20 -8.98 -9.58
CA LEU A 61 5.90 -8.38 -9.23
C LEU A 61 5.02 -9.29 -8.36
N ALA A 62 4.20 -8.66 -7.54
CA ALA A 62 2.99 -9.24 -6.96
C ALA A 62 1.81 -8.30 -7.27
N VAL A 63 0.67 -8.85 -7.67
CA VAL A 63 -0.54 -8.07 -7.98
C VAL A 63 -1.67 -8.53 -7.10
N VAL A 64 -2.34 -7.61 -6.43
CA VAL A 64 -3.49 -7.88 -5.56
C VAL A 64 -4.70 -7.11 -6.03
N ALA A 65 -5.83 -7.80 -6.11
CA ALA A 65 -7.11 -7.23 -6.43
C ALA A 65 -7.89 -6.93 -5.16
N SER A 66 -8.28 -5.68 -5.01
CA SER A 66 -9.19 -5.19 -3.99
C SER A 66 -10.55 -4.98 -4.64
N GLU A 67 -11.50 -5.87 -4.38
CA GLU A 67 -12.69 -6.04 -5.23
C GLU A 67 -13.87 -5.16 -4.83
N ASN A 68 -13.88 -4.65 -3.61
CA ASN A 68 -14.96 -3.81 -3.14
C ASN A 68 -15.12 -2.57 -4.02
N ASP A 69 -16.26 -2.46 -4.69
CA ASP A 69 -16.71 -1.28 -5.42
C ASP A 69 -18.04 -0.81 -4.83
N ASN A 70 -17.98 0.28 -4.07
CA ASN A 70 -19.15 0.89 -3.46
C ASN A 70 -19.11 2.39 -3.70
N ARG A 71 -19.83 2.82 -4.73
CA ARG A 71 -19.96 4.23 -5.10
C ARG A 71 -20.57 5.08 -3.98
N GLY A 72 -21.50 4.54 -3.18
CA GLY A 72 -22.13 5.26 -2.07
C GLY A 72 -21.11 5.71 -1.04
N ASP A 73 -20.15 4.83 -0.75
CA ASP A 73 -19.04 5.09 0.17
C ASP A 73 -17.78 5.63 -0.52
N LYS A 74 -17.88 5.99 -1.81
CA LYS A 74 -16.77 6.48 -2.65
C LYS A 74 -15.59 5.51 -2.76
N ILE A 75 -15.82 4.21 -2.55
CA ILE A 75 -14.84 3.14 -2.70
C ILE A 75 -14.96 2.58 -4.13
N ARG A 76 -13.83 2.28 -4.77
CA ARG A 76 -13.78 1.65 -6.08
C ARG A 76 -12.84 0.47 -6.06
N ALA A 77 -13.17 -0.55 -6.83
CA ALA A 77 -12.29 -1.69 -7.00
C ALA A 77 -10.95 -1.23 -7.60
N SER A 78 -9.87 -1.85 -7.15
CA SER A 78 -8.52 -1.43 -7.54
C SER A 78 -7.56 -2.62 -7.62
N LEU A 79 -6.48 -2.41 -8.38
CA LEU A 79 -5.34 -3.32 -8.43
C LEU A 79 -4.14 -2.63 -7.79
N SER A 80 -3.56 -3.29 -6.79
CA SER A 80 -2.27 -2.90 -6.23
C SER A 80 -1.17 -3.74 -6.88
N ILE A 81 -0.20 -3.07 -7.49
CA ILE A 81 0.95 -3.71 -8.14
C ILE A 81 2.19 -3.39 -7.32
N TYR A 82 2.78 -4.40 -6.72
CA TYR A 82 4.01 -4.30 -5.95
C TYR A 82 5.17 -4.80 -6.78
N LYS A 83 6.31 -4.12 -6.69
CA LYS A 83 7.57 -4.57 -7.29
C LYS A 83 8.60 -4.77 -6.18
N ARG A 84 9.22 -5.95 -6.16
CA ARG A 84 10.35 -6.23 -5.25
C ARG A 84 11.53 -5.33 -5.61
N ALA A 85 12.17 -4.81 -4.57
CA ALA A 85 13.39 -4.03 -4.67
C ALA A 85 14.26 -4.32 -3.46
N GLU A 86 15.57 -4.18 -3.61
CA GLU A 86 16.53 -4.28 -2.52
C GLU A 86 16.35 -3.15 -1.51
N GLY A 87 16.59 -3.44 -0.23
CA GLY A 87 16.63 -2.45 0.84
C GLY A 87 15.71 -2.76 2.02
N LYS A 88 15.58 -1.80 2.93
CA LYS A 88 14.73 -1.93 4.11
C LYS A 88 13.27 -1.74 3.72
N ALA A 89 12.42 -2.68 4.12
CA ALA A 89 10.97 -2.55 3.99
C ALA A 89 10.49 -1.19 4.54
N SER A 90 9.78 -0.43 3.71
CA SER A 90 9.22 0.87 4.07
C SER A 90 7.73 0.87 3.78
N TYR A 91 6.92 1.17 4.80
CA TYR A 91 5.51 1.44 4.58
C TYR A 91 5.36 2.91 4.13
N PRO A 92 4.72 3.18 2.97
CA PRO A 92 4.56 4.55 2.51
C PRO A 92 3.72 5.32 3.52
N SER A 93 4.28 6.42 4.03
CA SER A 93 3.63 7.28 5.01
C SER A 93 3.92 8.74 4.68
N LEU A 94 2.94 9.59 4.96
CA LEU A 94 3.11 11.04 4.91
C LEU A 94 3.30 11.54 6.34
N VAL A 95 4.42 12.19 6.59
CA VAL A 95 4.79 12.72 7.91
C VAL A 95 5.03 14.22 7.80
N SER A 96 4.48 14.96 8.75
CA SER A 96 4.68 16.40 8.83
C SER A 96 6.14 16.75 9.14
N ALA A 97 6.75 17.61 8.33
CA ALA A 97 8.02 18.24 8.67
C ALA A 97 7.83 19.28 9.78
N LYS A 98 8.92 19.64 10.46
CA LYS A 98 8.93 20.73 11.44
C LYS A 98 9.19 22.07 10.75
N ARG A 99 8.54 23.12 11.23
CA ARG A 99 8.88 24.52 10.97
C ARG A 99 10.15 24.92 11.72
N ASP A 100 10.66 26.11 11.43
CA ASP A 100 11.82 26.72 12.10
C ASP A 100 11.62 26.87 13.62
N ASP A 101 10.37 27.07 14.08
CA ASP A 101 10.01 27.13 15.50
C ASP A 101 9.86 25.74 16.17
N GLY A 102 10.12 24.66 15.44
CA GLY A 102 10.03 23.28 15.91
C GLY A 102 8.63 22.67 15.88
N THR A 103 7.59 23.42 15.49
CA THR A 103 6.21 22.92 15.39
C THR A 103 5.95 22.15 14.08
N PRO A 104 5.04 21.17 14.04
CA PRO A 104 4.72 20.44 12.80
C PRO A 104 3.93 21.29 11.81
N ILE A 105 4.19 21.14 10.50
CA ILE A 105 3.38 21.68 9.41
C ILE A 105 2.01 20.95 9.39
N PRO A 106 0.88 21.66 9.61
CA PRO A 106 -0.45 21.05 9.61
C PRO A 106 -0.86 20.76 8.17
N PHE A 107 -1.43 19.58 7.98
CA PHE A 107 -2.21 19.22 6.81
C PHE A 107 -3.45 18.46 7.27
N SER A 108 -4.48 18.43 6.45
CA SER A 108 -5.76 17.81 6.78
C SER A 108 -6.52 17.50 5.51
N GLY A 109 -7.32 16.43 5.52
CA GLY A 109 -8.21 16.10 4.40
C GLY A 109 -7.47 16.07 3.07
N LEU A 110 -6.36 15.33 2.98
CA LEU A 110 -5.63 15.12 1.73
C LEU A 110 -6.28 13.97 0.94
N SER A 111 -6.48 14.17 -0.35
CA SER A 111 -7.01 13.16 -1.27
C SER A 111 -6.36 13.28 -2.65
N GLY A 112 -6.60 12.30 -3.52
CA GLY A 112 -6.11 12.33 -4.91
C GLY A 112 -4.58 12.38 -5.03
N LEU A 113 -3.87 11.68 -4.14
CA LEU A 113 -2.40 11.65 -4.14
C LEU A 113 -1.88 11.12 -5.48
N ALA A 114 -1.01 11.88 -6.13
CA ALA A 114 -0.38 11.52 -7.40
C ALA A 114 1.12 11.82 -7.37
N ALA A 115 1.94 10.87 -7.80
CA ALA A 115 3.39 11.06 -7.86
C ALA A 115 3.78 12.12 -8.90
N GLY A 116 4.65 13.05 -8.51
CA GLY A 116 5.31 14.02 -9.37
C GLY A 116 6.72 13.56 -9.78
N ALA A 117 7.56 14.51 -10.18
CA ALA A 117 8.97 14.24 -10.46
C ALA A 117 9.77 14.06 -9.16
N GLY A 118 10.77 13.17 -9.16
CA GLY A 118 11.63 12.95 -8.00
C GLY A 118 10.84 12.47 -6.77
N THR A 119 10.90 13.24 -5.68
CA THR A 119 10.18 12.96 -4.42
C THR A 119 8.91 13.77 -4.24
N THR A 120 8.48 14.51 -5.27
CA THR A 120 7.28 15.35 -5.21
C THR A 120 6.01 14.51 -5.24
N LEU A 121 5.03 14.90 -4.44
CA LEU A 121 3.67 14.35 -4.47
C LEU A 121 2.68 15.49 -4.67
N PHE A 122 1.70 15.31 -5.55
CA PHE A 122 0.57 16.22 -5.69
C PHE A 122 -0.62 15.68 -4.91
N SER A 123 -1.40 16.59 -4.32
CA SER A 123 -2.63 16.26 -3.60
C SER A 123 -3.71 17.29 -3.88
N ILE A 124 -4.96 16.92 -3.64
CA ILE A 124 -6.10 17.83 -3.52
C ILE A 124 -6.68 17.81 -2.10
N GLU A 125 -7.48 18.82 -1.77
CA GLU A 125 -8.36 18.77 -0.60
C GLU A 125 -9.51 17.78 -0.82
N ASP A 126 -9.80 16.95 0.18
CA ASP A 126 -10.97 16.09 0.25
C ASP A 126 -12.23 16.90 0.56
N SER A 127 -13.38 16.24 0.46
CA SER A 127 -14.74 16.63 0.83
C SER A 127 -14.94 17.18 2.24
N ALA A 128 -13.91 17.21 3.08
CA ALA A 128 -13.89 18.04 4.30
C ALA A 128 -13.87 19.56 3.98
N TYR A 129 -13.44 19.95 2.79
CA TYR A 129 -13.32 21.34 2.33
C TYR A 129 -14.30 21.66 1.20
N MET A 130 -14.76 22.92 1.13
CA MET A 130 -15.76 23.37 0.13
C MET A 130 -15.16 23.74 -1.24
N LYS A 131 -13.86 23.99 -1.31
CA LYS A 131 -13.16 24.35 -2.55
C LYS A 131 -11.91 23.49 -2.65
N SER A 132 -11.64 22.94 -3.83
CA SER A 132 -10.43 22.16 -4.07
C SER A 132 -9.27 23.07 -4.49
N ARG A 133 -8.09 22.77 -3.94
CA ARG A 133 -6.80 23.33 -4.36
C ARG A 133 -5.87 22.17 -4.71
N ILE A 134 -4.90 22.43 -5.58
CA ILE A 134 -3.79 21.50 -5.83
C ILE A 134 -2.65 21.90 -4.89
N PHE A 135 -2.12 20.94 -4.15
CA PHE A 135 -0.92 21.09 -3.35
C PHE A 135 0.22 20.32 -3.97
N GLU A 136 1.41 20.89 -3.89
CA GLU A 136 2.68 20.22 -4.09
C GLU A 136 3.26 19.92 -2.70
N ILE A 137 3.65 18.67 -2.49
CA ILE A 137 4.18 18.10 -1.25
C ILE A 137 5.59 17.58 -1.52
#